data_AF-R1GEX7-F1
#
_entry.id   AF-R1GEX7-F1
#
_cell.length_a   1.000
_cell.length_b   1.000
_cell.length_c   1.000
_cell.angle_alpha   90.00
_cell.angle_beta   90.00
_cell.angle_gamma   90.00
#
_symmetry.space_group_name_H-M   'P 1'
#
loop_
_entity.id
_entity.type
_entity.pdbx_description
1 polymer ?
#
loop_
_entity_poly.entity_id
_entity_poly.type
_entity_poly.pdbx_seq_one_letter_code
_entity_poly.pdbx_strand_id
1 'polypeptide(L)'
;MSVEATEIPKLRAHLIDMTCSQSKLKRRAELEKILIDAQKPLMGEIKGVFNTYLEAEVLGIIGKIKVVKAKNTYITAAKRKLEAYSRWPAATQKVFCSNNGSWETKKVGKVDWNAEMTQALLKDVEVDLRRWDDVSSNLTKELSEAIVGIAHNLIAQLGDAAGPSRGVLKVFFDELVLQSEELSTKCKEVAERFERELGIIKDGIPTNYFVEAMAETYERSAKLSGPGVRQKRIELLQEKLSEKGIKNPFHEVHNKAKSASQKLTQQCIGEFHDAVLHIFQGFHATFMRSFKTDEADSPEAKALRERLRSRLPAWRNMLTEIDRLIQECEESAKRA
;
A
#
# COMPACT_ATOMS: atom_id res chain seq x y z
N MET A 1 10.16 0.97 33.26
CA MET A 1 10.94 2.04 32.59
C MET A 1 11.36 1.50 31.24
N SER A 2 11.18 2.26 30.17
CA SER A 2 11.26 1.78 28.79
C SER A 2 12.67 1.33 28.43
N VAL A 3 12.74 0.20 27.72
CA VAL A 3 13.96 -0.37 27.11
C VAL A 3 14.71 0.67 26.26
N GLU A 4 13.96 1.63 25.69
CA GLU A 4 14.45 2.75 24.87
C GLU A 4 15.47 3.69 25.58
N ALA A 5 15.39 3.88 26.90
CA ALA A 5 16.26 4.85 27.58
C ALA A 5 17.71 4.33 27.80
N THR A 6 17.88 3.00 27.87
CA THR A 6 19.16 2.33 28.14
C THR A 6 19.95 1.96 26.87
N GLU A 7 19.31 1.89 25.71
CA GLU A 7 19.96 1.48 24.46
C GLU A 7 20.68 2.63 23.74
N ILE A 8 20.13 3.85 23.79
CA ILE A 8 20.69 5.04 23.10
C ILE A 8 22.14 5.36 23.52
N PRO A 9 22.54 5.30 24.81
CA PRO A 9 23.94 5.52 25.22
C PRO A 9 24.90 4.43 24.76
N LYS A 10 24.44 3.15 24.74
CA LYS A 10 25.23 1.99 24.30
C LYS A 10 25.48 2.02 22.80
N LEU A 11 24.47 2.38 22.01
CA LEU A 11 24.57 2.60 20.56
C LEU A 11 25.62 3.68 20.23
N ARG A 12 25.66 4.79 20.99
CA ARG A 12 26.63 5.88 20.79
C ARG A 12 28.07 5.50 21.15
N ALA A 13 28.29 4.78 22.26
CA ALA A 13 29.63 4.36 22.67
C ALA A 13 30.27 3.36 21.68
N HIS A 14 29.46 2.47 21.10
CA HIS A 14 29.90 1.49 20.12
C HIS A 14 30.01 2.02 18.68
N LEU A 15 29.26 3.06 18.30
CA LEU A 15 29.50 3.78 17.04
C LEU A 15 30.91 4.41 17.03
N ILE A 16 31.39 4.82 18.20
CA ILE A 16 32.75 5.32 18.37
C ILE A 16 33.76 4.16 18.27
N ASP A 17 33.45 2.95 18.76
CA ASP A 17 34.31 1.76 18.54
C ASP A 17 34.46 1.40 17.07
N MET A 18 33.36 1.41 16.30
CA MET A 18 33.40 1.11 14.86
C MET A 18 34.24 2.13 14.08
N THR A 19 34.02 3.42 14.33
CA THR A 19 34.79 4.51 13.69
C THR A 19 36.26 4.51 14.11
N CYS A 20 36.60 3.83 15.20
CA CYS A 20 37.96 3.71 15.72
C CYS A 20 38.68 2.42 15.31
N SER A 21 37.97 1.42 14.76
CA SER A 21 38.50 0.11 14.38
C SER A 21 38.87 0.07 12.88
N GLN A 22 40.17 0.10 12.58
CA GLN A 22 40.77 0.11 11.22
C GLN A 22 40.59 -1.20 10.41
N SER A 23 39.47 -1.92 10.52
CA SER A 23 39.35 -3.25 9.91
C SER A 23 39.36 -3.19 8.37
N LYS A 24 40.52 -3.55 7.81
CA LYS A 24 40.90 -4.03 6.46
C LYS A 24 39.91 -3.74 5.31
N LEU A 25 40.32 -2.79 4.45
CA LEU A 25 39.69 -2.37 3.17
C LEU A 25 39.09 -3.50 2.31
N LYS A 26 39.70 -4.69 2.24
CA LYS A 26 39.18 -5.81 1.44
C LYS A 26 37.82 -6.32 1.91
N ARG A 27 37.56 -6.30 3.22
CA ARG A 27 36.29 -6.78 3.80
C ARG A 27 35.16 -5.74 3.65
N ARG A 28 35.53 -4.46 3.67
CA ARG A 28 34.60 -3.36 3.42
C ARG A 28 33.96 -3.48 2.03
N ALA A 29 34.75 -3.72 0.98
CA ALA A 29 34.22 -3.85 -0.38
C ALA A 29 33.29 -5.06 -0.55
N GLU A 30 33.59 -6.17 0.15
CA GLU A 30 32.73 -7.36 0.17
C GLU A 30 31.40 -7.09 0.88
N LEU A 31 31.43 -6.45 2.05
CA LEU A 31 30.23 -6.07 2.81
C LEU A 31 29.38 -5.01 2.09
N GLU A 32 30.02 -4.05 1.44
CA GLU A 32 29.36 -3.05 0.59
C GLU A 32 28.64 -3.73 -0.59
N LYS A 33 29.29 -4.70 -1.23
CA LYS A 33 28.66 -5.49 -2.29
C LYS A 33 27.42 -6.23 -1.79
N ILE A 34 27.47 -6.85 -0.61
CA ILE A 34 26.31 -7.53 0.01
C ILE A 34 25.15 -6.54 0.21
N LEU A 35 25.42 -5.33 0.72
CA LEU A 35 24.41 -4.29 0.91
C LEU A 35 23.74 -3.84 -0.40
N ILE A 36 24.53 -3.70 -1.47
CA ILE A 36 24.03 -3.34 -2.80
C ILE A 36 23.23 -4.50 -3.41
N ASP A 37 23.72 -5.73 -3.26
CA ASP A 37 23.08 -6.92 -3.82
C ASP A 37 21.71 -7.20 -3.17
N ALA A 38 21.55 -6.90 -1.88
CA ALA A 38 20.26 -7.02 -1.18
C ALA A 38 19.18 -6.05 -1.68
N GLN A 39 19.55 -4.94 -2.34
CA GLN A 39 18.58 -3.98 -2.89
C GLN A 39 17.99 -4.44 -4.24
N LYS A 40 18.73 -5.25 -4.99
CA LYS A 40 18.36 -5.69 -6.35
C LYS A 40 16.99 -6.39 -6.43
N PRO A 41 16.63 -7.32 -5.52
CA PRO A 41 15.35 -8.01 -5.62
C PRO A 41 14.13 -7.18 -5.19
N LEU A 42 14.31 -6.04 -4.51
CA LEU A 42 13.22 -5.31 -3.85
C LEU A 42 12.04 -5.00 -4.79
N MET A 43 12.30 -4.38 -5.95
CA MET A 43 11.24 -4.08 -6.92
C MET A 43 10.54 -5.34 -7.43
N GLY A 44 11.30 -6.42 -7.65
CA GLY A 44 10.77 -7.69 -8.13
C GLY A 44 9.82 -8.33 -7.13
N GLU A 45 10.22 -8.40 -5.86
CA GLU A 45 9.41 -8.97 -4.77
C GLU A 45 8.16 -8.15 -4.50
N ILE A 46 8.30 -6.81 -4.37
CA ILE A 46 7.16 -5.90 -4.16
C ILE A 46 6.14 -6.06 -5.29
N LYS A 47 6.62 -5.99 -6.54
CA LYS A 47 5.77 -6.15 -7.72
C LYS A 47 5.13 -7.53 -7.78
N GLY A 48 5.86 -8.58 -7.38
CA GLY A 48 5.38 -9.95 -7.34
C GLY A 48 4.18 -10.12 -6.40
N VAL A 49 4.30 -9.62 -5.17
CA VAL A 49 3.21 -9.67 -4.17
C VAL A 49 1.99 -8.90 -4.67
N PHE A 50 2.17 -7.63 -5.06
CA PHE A 50 1.06 -6.78 -5.52
C PHE A 50 0.36 -7.31 -6.78
N ASN A 51 1.11 -7.86 -7.74
CA ASN A 51 0.50 -8.42 -8.96
C ASN A 51 -0.23 -9.74 -8.70
N THR A 52 0.33 -10.61 -7.87
CA THR A 52 -0.34 -11.84 -7.44
C THR A 52 -1.69 -11.50 -6.83
N TYR A 53 -1.70 -10.52 -5.92
CA TYR A 53 -2.91 -10.04 -5.28
C TYR A 53 -3.90 -9.43 -6.29
N LEU A 54 -3.44 -8.52 -7.15
CA LEU A 54 -4.27 -7.89 -8.18
C LEU A 54 -4.92 -8.93 -9.09
N GLU A 55 -4.18 -9.93 -9.55
CA GLU A 55 -4.69 -10.95 -10.47
C GLU A 55 -5.67 -11.90 -9.79
N ALA A 56 -5.31 -12.44 -8.62
CA ALA A 56 -6.10 -13.45 -7.91
C ALA A 56 -7.35 -12.86 -7.25
N GLU A 57 -7.20 -11.77 -6.50
CA GLU A 57 -8.23 -11.28 -5.59
C GLU A 57 -9.05 -10.11 -6.16
N VAL A 58 -8.49 -9.32 -7.09
CA VAL A 58 -9.17 -8.12 -7.60
C VAL A 58 -9.73 -8.34 -9.01
N LEU A 59 -8.87 -8.69 -9.97
CA LEU A 59 -9.25 -8.84 -11.38
C LEU A 59 -10.13 -10.07 -11.61
N GLY A 60 -9.97 -11.13 -10.83
CA GLY A 60 -10.87 -12.30 -10.86
C GLY A 60 -12.32 -11.92 -10.56
N ILE A 61 -12.55 -11.10 -9.54
CA ILE A 61 -13.88 -10.64 -9.12
C ILE A 61 -14.46 -9.66 -10.14
N ILE A 62 -13.71 -8.63 -10.51
CA ILE A 62 -14.13 -7.65 -11.52
C ILE A 62 -14.45 -8.37 -12.85
N GLY A 63 -13.67 -9.40 -13.20
CA GLY A 63 -13.86 -10.21 -14.40
C GLY A 63 -15.23 -10.87 -14.53
N LYS A 64 -15.92 -11.16 -13.41
CA LYS A 64 -17.28 -11.74 -13.42
C LYS A 64 -18.31 -10.80 -14.05
N ILE A 65 -18.13 -9.49 -13.92
CA ILE A 65 -19.05 -8.45 -14.41
C ILE A 65 -19.25 -8.54 -15.94
N LYS A 66 -18.19 -8.86 -16.69
CA LYS A 66 -18.25 -8.95 -18.16
C LYS A 66 -18.69 -10.32 -18.69
N VAL A 67 -18.89 -11.32 -17.83
CA VAL A 67 -19.33 -12.66 -18.25
C VAL A 67 -20.70 -12.53 -18.91
N VAL A 68 -20.85 -13.09 -20.11
CA VAL A 68 -22.03 -12.87 -20.96
C VAL A 68 -23.34 -13.20 -20.25
N LYS A 69 -23.40 -14.33 -19.53
CA LYS A 69 -24.59 -14.78 -18.79
C LYS A 69 -24.96 -13.80 -17.67
N ALA A 70 -23.99 -13.40 -16.86
CA ALA A 70 -24.18 -12.45 -15.76
C ALA A 70 -24.62 -11.08 -16.31
N LYS A 71 -23.89 -10.57 -17.30
CA LYS A 71 -24.19 -9.29 -17.97
C LYS A 71 -25.62 -9.24 -18.54
N ASN A 72 -26.07 -10.30 -19.22
CA ASN A 72 -27.42 -10.35 -19.76
C ASN A 72 -28.49 -10.31 -18.65
N THR A 73 -28.19 -10.88 -17.48
CA THR A 73 -29.05 -10.81 -16.30
C THR A 73 -29.14 -9.37 -15.80
N TYR A 74 -28.01 -8.66 -15.72
CA TYR A 74 -27.98 -7.24 -15.32
C TYR A 74 -28.73 -6.34 -16.28
N ILE A 75 -28.51 -6.51 -17.59
CA ILE A 75 -29.22 -5.77 -18.64
C ILE A 75 -30.73 -5.99 -18.54
N THR A 76 -31.17 -7.25 -18.35
CA THR A 76 -32.59 -7.59 -18.24
C THR A 76 -33.21 -6.94 -17.00
N ALA A 77 -32.53 -7.00 -15.87
CA ALA A 77 -32.99 -6.36 -14.63
C ALA A 77 -33.09 -4.83 -14.77
N ALA A 78 -32.07 -4.19 -15.34
CA ALA A 78 -32.06 -2.75 -15.58
C ALA A 78 -33.18 -2.32 -16.54
N LYS A 79 -33.43 -3.07 -17.61
CA LYS A 79 -34.53 -2.79 -18.55
C LYS A 79 -35.90 -2.86 -17.89
N ARG A 80 -36.14 -3.84 -16.99
CA ARG A 80 -37.39 -3.92 -16.22
C ARG A 80 -37.62 -2.69 -15.34
N LYS A 81 -36.54 -2.11 -14.79
CA LYS A 81 -36.62 -0.84 -14.04
C LYS A 81 -36.99 0.33 -14.96
N LEU A 82 -36.37 0.42 -16.14
CA LEU A 82 -36.73 1.42 -17.14
C LEU A 82 -38.18 1.28 -17.62
N GLU A 83 -38.71 0.07 -17.75
CA GLU A 83 -40.13 -0.17 -18.07
C GLU A 83 -41.06 0.37 -16.97
N ALA A 84 -40.68 0.28 -15.71
CA ALA A 84 -41.44 0.90 -14.62
C ALA A 84 -41.41 2.44 -14.72
N TYR A 85 -40.24 3.03 -14.99
CA TYR A 85 -40.09 4.48 -15.18
C TYR A 85 -40.73 4.99 -16.46
N SER A 86 -40.97 4.10 -17.43
CA SER A 86 -41.74 4.41 -18.62
C SER A 86 -43.15 4.86 -18.29
N ARG A 87 -43.67 4.59 -17.08
CA ARG A 87 -44.99 5.04 -16.61
C ARG A 87 -45.02 6.48 -16.11
N TRP A 88 -43.86 7.07 -15.87
CA TRP A 88 -43.74 8.38 -15.23
C TRP A 88 -44.06 9.54 -16.20
N PRO A 89 -44.50 10.70 -15.69
CA PRO A 89 -44.69 11.88 -16.52
C PRO A 89 -43.40 12.30 -17.24
N ALA A 90 -43.54 12.80 -18.48
CA ALA A 90 -42.41 13.21 -19.29
C ALA A 90 -41.53 14.30 -18.63
N ALA A 91 -42.13 15.21 -17.87
CA ALA A 91 -41.40 16.22 -17.11
C ALA A 91 -40.53 15.59 -16.02
N THR A 92 -41.06 14.61 -15.28
CA THR A 92 -40.32 13.86 -14.26
C THR A 92 -39.13 13.13 -14.88
N GLN A 93 -39.36 12.36 -15.96
CA GLN A 93 -38.28 11.67 -16.65
C GLN A 93 -37.17 12.62 -17.12
N LYS A 94 -37.52 13.78 -17.68
CA LYS A 94 -36.56 14.79 -18.11
C LYS A 94 -35.68 15.25 -16.95
N VAL A 95 -36.28 15.51 -15.79
CA VAL A 95 -35.55 15.99 -14.62
C VAL A 95 -34.59 14.92 -14.10
N PHE A 96 -35.00 13.66 -14.05
CA PHE A 96 -34.09 12.55 -13.69
C PHE A 96 -32.93 12.44 -14.68
N CYS A 97 -33.19 12.46 -16.00
CA CYS A 97 -32.11 12.49 -17.00
C CYS A 97 -31.20 13.73 -16.86
N SER A 98 -31.74 14.89 -16.49
CA SER A 98 -30.95 16.11 -16.31
C SER A 98 -30.05 16.06 -15.07
N ASN A 99 -30.36 15.17 -14.11
CA ASN A 99 -29.62 14.95 -12.87
C ASN A 99 -29.00 13.54 -12.84
N ASN A 100 -28.56 13.03 -14.01
CA ASN A 100 -27.84 11.77 -14.13
C ASN A 100 -28.53 10.55 -13.48
N GLY A 101 -29.86 10.54 -13.46
CA GLY A 101 -30.66 9.45 -12.93
C GLY A 101 -30.94 9.49 -11.42
N SER A 102 -30.45 10.48 -10.67
CA SER A 102 -30.69 10.59 -9.22
C SER A 102 -31.33 11.93 -8.88
N TRP A 103 -32.59 11.91 -8.44
CA TRP A 103 -33.33 13.14 -8.12
C TRP A 103 -34.51 12.89 -7.17
N GLU A 104 -35.04 13.98 -6.62
CA GLU A 104 -36.23 13.98 -5.77
C GLU A 104 -37.35 14.83 -6.37
N THR A 105 -38.56 14.27 -6.46
CA THR A 105 -39.75 15.05 -6.82
C THR A 105 -40.89 14.78 -5.86
N LYS A 106 -41.80 15.75 -5.69
CA LYS A 106 -43.00 15.60 -4.85
C LYS A 106 -43.89 14.39 -5.21
N LYS A 107 -43.85 13.92 -6.47
CA LYS A 107 -44.73 12.84 -6.96
C LYS A 107 -44.15 11.45 -6.79
N VAL A 108 -42.83 11.28 -6.97
CA VAL A 108 -42.17 9.97 -6.93
C VAL A 108 -41.17 9.81 -5.77
N GLY A 109 -40.97 10.86 -4.98
CA GLY A 109 -39.98 10.89 -3.90
C GLY A 109 -38.55 10.95 -4.42
N LYS A 110 -37.60 10.64 -3.54
CA LYS A 110 -36.18 10.48 -3.84
C LYS A 110 -35.93 9.10 -4.42
N VAL A 111 -35.42 9.03 -5.64
CA VAL A 111 -35.10 7.78 -6.33
C VAL A 111 -33.73 7.90 -6.99
N ASP A 112 -32.99 6.80 -7.03
CA ASP A 112 -31.75 6.67 -7.80
C ASP A 112 -31.89 5.57 -8.84
N TRP A 113 -32.04 5.97 -10.11
CA TRP A 113 -32.19 5.03 -11.21
C TRP A 113 -30.95 4.16 -11.38
N ASN A 114 -29.75 4.68 -11.13
CA ASN A 114 -28.52 3.93 -11.29
C ASN A 114 -28.44 2.82 -10.25
N ALA A 115 -28.67 3.14 -8.97
CA ALA A 115 -28.69 2.16 -7.90
C ALA A 115 -29.74 1.05 -8.13
N GLU A 116 -30.92 1.41 -8.63
CA GLU A 116 -31.95 0.41 -8.96
C GLU A 116 -31.59 -0.44 -10.18
N MET A 117 -30.95 0.13 -11.19
CA MET A 117 -30.52 -0.59 -12.40
C MET A 117 -29.32 -1.52 -12.14
N THR A 118 -28.42 -1.13 -11.21
CA THR A 118 -27.23 -1.92 -10.85
C THR A 118 -27.47 -2.87 -9.69
N GLN A 119 -28.66 -2.90 -9.09
CA GLN A 119 -28.98 -3.77 -7.96
C GLN A 119 -28.66 -5.26 -8.21
N ALA A 120 -28.91 -5.75 -9.42
CA ALA A 120 -28.60 -7.15 -9.79
C ALA A 120 -27.08 -7.39 -9.88
N LEU A 121 -26.32 -6.41 -10.36
CA LEU A 121 -24.86 -6.45 -10.35
C LEU A 121 -24.36 -6.46 -8.91
N LEU A 122 -24.81 -5.51 -8.08
CA LEU A 122 -24.38 -5.40 -6.69
C LEU A 122 -24.55 -6.72 -5.94
N LYS A 123 -25.73 -7.35 -6.05
CA LYS A 123 -26.00 -8.66 -5.41
C LYS A 123 -25.06 -9.78 -5.87
N ASP A 124 -24.64 -9.77 -7.13
CA ASP A 124 -23.74 -10.81 -7.68
C ASP A 124 -22.32 -10.65 -7.15
N VAL A 125 -21.85 -9.41 -7.00
CA VAL A 125 -20.47 -9.12 -6.58
C VAL A 125 -20.31 -8.84 -5.09
N GLU A 126 -21.39 -8.60 -4.33
CA GLU A 126 -21.32 -8.16 -2.93
C GLU A 126 -20.52 -9.11 -2.04
N VAL A 127 -20.79 -10.42 -2.13
CA VAL A 127 -20.11 -11.43 -1.30
C VAL A 127 -18.63 -11.49 -1.61
N ASP A 128 -18.27 -11.35 -2.87
CA ASP A 128 -16.87 -11.36 -3.32
C ASP A 128 -16.16 -10.05 -2.91
N LEU A 129 -16.82 -8.89 -3.06
CA LEU A 129 -16.26 -7.58 -2.70
C LEU A 129 -16.08 -7.39 -1.19
N ARG A 130 -16.75 -8.19 -0.34
CA ARG A 130 -16.47 -8.20 1.11
C ARG A 130 -15.07 -8.73 1.43
N ARG A 131 -14.49 -9.55 0.56
CA ARG A 131 -13.09 -10.00 0.72
C ARG A 131 -12.09 -8.86 0.63
N TRP A 132 -12.51 -7.72 0.08
CA TRP A 132 -11.68 -6.52 0.02
C TRP A 132 -11.69 -5.71 1.34
N ASP A 133 -12.45 -6.12 2.35
CA ASP A 133 -12.46 -5.45 3.65
C ASP A 133 -11.35 -5.96 4.59
N ASP A 134 -10.70 -7.09 4.25
CA ASP A 134 -9.64 -7.72 5.04
C ASP A 134 -8.31 -7.85 4.27
N VAL A 135 -8.14 -7.04 3.21
CA VAL A 135 -6.94 -7.11 2.33
C VAL A 135 -5.67 -6.81 3.11
N SER A 136 -5.73 -5.80 3.98
CA SER A 136 -4.58 -5.27 4.69
C SER A 136 -3.87 -6.36 5.49
N SER A 137 -4.59 -7.26 6.15
CA SER A 137 -4.01 -8.34 6.94
C SER A 137 -3.15 -9.30 6.07
N ASN A 138 -3.72 -9.81 4.98
CA ASN A 138 -3.02 -10.77 4.12
C ASN A 138 -1.86 -10.10 3.37
N LEU A 139 -2.10 -8.91 2.82
CA LEU A 139 -1.09 -8.16 2.09
C LEU A 139 0.06 -7.71 3.00
N THR A 140 -0.22 -7.31 4.25
CA THR A 140 0.82 -6.99 5.25
C THR A 140 1.70 -8.20 5.50
N LYS A 141 1.10 -9.39 5.68
CA LYS A 141 1.85 -10.61 5.92
C LYS A 141 2.77 -10.94 4.74
N GLU A 142 2.24 -10.97 3.52
CA GLU A 142 3.02 -11.31 2.32
C GLU A 142 4.14 -10.28 2.05
N LEU A 143 3.85 -8.98 2.19
CA LEU A 143 4.87 -7.94 2.05
C LEU A 143 5.93 -8.04 3.15
N SER A 144 5.55 -8.32 4.39
CA SER A 144 6.49 -8.48 5.49
C SER A 144 7.39 -9.70 5.26
N GLU A 145 6.82 -10.85 4.89
CA GLU A 145 7.60 -12.05 4.57
C GLU A 145 8.61 -11.77 3.44
N ALA A 146 8.21 -11.05 2.39
CA ALA A 146 9.09 -10.71 1.28
C ALA A 146 10.19 -9.70 1.67
N ILE A 147 9.82 -8.56 2.26
CA ILE A 147 10.74 -7.43 2.47
C ILE A 147 11.56 -7.57 3.75
N VAL A 148 10.92 -7.96 4.86
CA VAL A 148 11.64 -8.24 6.12
C VAL A 148 12.50 -9.49 5.95
N GLY A 149 12.05 -10.46 5.13
CA GLY A 149 12.87 -11.61 4.72
C GLY A 149 14.18 -11.20 4.04
N ILE A 150 14.16 -10.21 3.14
CA ILE A 150 15.37 -9.64 2.54
C ILE A 150 16.27 -9.00 3.60
N ALA A 151 15.70 -8.23 4.53
CA ALA A 151 16.46 -7.59 5.60
C ALA A 151 17.13 -8.63 6.53
N HIS A 152 16.41 -9.68 6.92
CA HIS A 152 16.96 -10.78 7.72
C HIS A 152 18.06 -11.54 6.99
N ASN A 153 17.87 -11.82 5.70
CA ASN A 153 18.91 -12.44 4.87
C ASN A 153 20.14 -11.55 4.74
N LEU A 154 19.95 -10.24 4.58
CA LEU A 154 21.04 -9.26 4.58
C LEU A 154 21.82 -9.30 5.91
N ILE A 155 21.12 -9.27 7.06
CA ILE A 155 21.75 -9.38 8.39
C ILE A 155 22.55 -10.67 8.51
N ALA A 156 22.01 -11.81 8.07
CA ALA A 156 22.69 -13.10 8.11
C ALA A 156 23.96 -13.10 7.24
N GLN A 157 23.85 -12.68 5.98
CA GLN A 157 24.98 -12.63 5.04
C GLN A 157 26.09 -11.69 5.52
N LEU A 158 25.73 -10.52 6.04
CA LEU A 158 26.68 -9.61 6.66
C LEU A 158 27.33 -10.21 7.91
N GLY A 159 26.56 -10.93 8.73
CA GLY A 159 27.06 -11.62 9.92
C GLY A 159 28.11 -12.69 9.59
N ASP A 160 27.85 -13.48 8.55
CA ASP A 160 28.77 -14.50 8.06
C ASP A 160 30.02 -13.87 7.43
N ALA A 161 29.82 -12.86 6.57
CA ALA A 161 30.90 -12.13 5.92
C ALA A 161 31.78 -11.37 6.93
N ALA A 162 31.21 -10.88 8.04
CA ALA A 162 31.94 -10.18 9.10
C ALA A 162 32.93 -11.08 9.87
N GLY A 163 32.66 -12.38 10.00
CA GLY A 163 33.51 -13.35 10.69
C GLY A 163 34.02 -12.86 12.06
N PRO A 164 35.35 -12.84 12.33
CA PRO A 164 35.91 -12.36 13.60
C PRO A 164 35.56 -10.89 13.95
N SER A 165 35.17 -10.08 12.96
CA SER A 165 34.81 -8.67 13.15
C SER A 165 33.34 -8.48 13.54
N ARG A 166 32.55 -9.55 13.68
CA ARG A 166 31.12 -9.49 14.04
C ARG A 166 30.86 -8.74 15.35
N GLY A 167 31.74 -8.88 16.34
CA GLY A 167 31.63 -8.15 17.61
C GLY A 167 31.75 -6.63 17.46
N VAL A 168 32.57 -6.17 16.50
CA VAL A 168 32.73 -4.73 16.19
C VAL A 168 31.48 -4.20 15.47
N LEU A 169 30.87 -5.03 14.63
CA LEU A 169 29.68 -4.69 13.84
C LEU A 169 28.36 -4.86 14.59
N LYS A 170 28.38 -5.30 15.87
CA LYS A 170 27.17 -5.61 16.62
C LYS A 170 26.13 -4.48 16.59
N VAL A 171 26.56 -3.24 16.81
CA VAL A 171 25.64 -2.09 16.81
C VAL A 171 25.05 -1.78 15.43
N PHE A 172 25.79 -2.05 14.36
CA PHE A 172 25.23 -1.96 13.02
C PHE A 172 24.15 -3.04 12.81
N PHE A 173 24.36 -4.26 13.33
CA PHE A 173 23.34 -5.31 13.28
C PHE A 173 22.12 -4.98 14.14
N ASP A 174 22.31 -4.44 15.35
CA ASP A 174 21.21 -4.01 16.22
C ASP A 174 20.38 -2.91 15.55
N GLU A 175 21.02 -1.94 14.89
CA GLU A 175 20.34 -0.92 14.09
C GLU A 175 19.58 -1.52 12.90
N LEU A 176 20.16 -2.48 12.18
CA LEU A 176 19.47 -3.16 11.08
C LEU A 176 18.21 -3.91 11.55
N VAL A 177 18.25 -4.48 12.76
CA VAL A 177 17.07 -5.13 13.37
C VAL A 177 15.99 -4.10 13.67
N LEU A 178 16.31 -2.97 14.31
CA LEU A 178 15.33 -1.90 14.57
C LEU A 178 14.69 -1.40 13.26
N GLN A 179 15.50 -1.22 12.23
CA GLN A 179 15.01 -0.76 10.94
C GLN A 179 14.17 -1.82 10.21
N SER A 180 14.33 -3.12 10.52
CA SER A 180 13.45 -4.18 10.02
C SER A 180 12.03 -4.10 10.63
N GLU A 181 11.91 -3.57 11.85
CA GLU A 181 10.62 -3.25 12.47
C GLU A 181 9.97 -2.05 11.78
N GLU A 182 10.78 -1.05 11.39
CA GLU A 182 10.30 0.07 10.57
C GLU A 182 9.79 -0.42 9.21
N LEU A 183 10.50 -1.34 8.54
CA LEU A 183 10.03 -1.99 7.31
C LEU A 183 8.68 -2.69 7.51
N SER A 184 8.53 -3.43 8.62
CA SER A 184 7.26 -4.09 8.96
C SER A 184 6.12 -3.08 9.12
N THR A 185 6.40 -1.94 9.74
CA THR A 185 5.44 -0.84 9.88
C THR A 185 5.06 -0.27 8.51
N LYS A 186 6.03 -0.07 7.62
CA LYS A 186 5.77 0.41 6.24
C LYS A 186 4.93 -0.59 5.42
N CYS A 187 5.17 -1.90 5.58
CA CYS A 187 4.33 -2.95 4.97
C CYS A 187 2.87 -2.81 5.40
N LYS A 188 2.62 -2.59 6.69
CA LYS A 188 1.28 -2.38 7.24
C LYS A 188 0.63 -1.12 6.69
N GLU A 189 1.34 0.02 6.73
CA GLU A 189 0.84 1.31 6.25
C GLU A 189 0.43 1.26 4.77
N VAL A 190 1.23 0.64 3.91
CA VAL A 190 0.89 0.53 2.48
C VAL A 190 -0.30 -0.41 2.26
N ALA A 191 -0.39 -1.50 3.03
CA ALA A 191 -1.49 -2.46 2.91
C ALA A 191 -2.83 -1.86 3.36
N GLU A 192 -2.86 -1.14 4.48
CA GLU A 192 -4.03 -0.40 4.96
C GLU A 192 -4.46 0.70 3.98
N ARG A 193 -3.49 1.40 3.38
CA ARG A 193 -3.80 2.38 2.33
C ARG A 193 -4.39 1.71 1.10
N PHE A 194 -3.79 0.62 0.64
CA PHE A 194 -4.27 -0.11 -0.52
C PHE A 194 -5.71 -0.59 -0.31
N GLU A 195 -6.03 -1.15 0.85
CA GLU A 195 -7.39 -1.55 1.24
C GLU A 195 -8.37 -0.37 1.19
N ARG A 196 -8.03 0.76 1.82
CA ARG A 196 -8.88 1.96 1.83
C ARG A 196 -9.18 2.46 0.42
N GLU A 197 -8.17 2.58 -0.43
CA GLU A 197 -8.35 3.03 -1.82
C GLU A 197 -9.11 2.01 -2.67
N LEU A 198 -8.92 0.72 -2.40
CA LEU A 198 -9.69 -0.36 -3.01
C LEU A 198 -11.17 -0.29 -2.59
N GLY A 199 -11.46 0.13 -1.36
CA GLY A 199 -12.80 0.46 -0.88
C GLY A 199 -13.50 1.54 -1.72
N ILE A 200 -12.77 2.58 -2.13
CA ILE A 200 -13.31 3.63 -3.03
C ILE A 200 -13.68 3.03 -4.40
N ILE A 201 -12.84 2.14 -4.93
CA ILE A 201 -13.12 1.44 -6.19
C ILE A 201 -14.35 0.54 -6.04
N LYS A 202 -14.44 -0.21 -4.94
CA LYS A 202 -15.59 -1.07 -4.59
C LYS A 202 -16.89 -0.29 -4.58
N ASP A 203 -16.92 0.86 -3.91
CA ASP A 203 -18.11 1.73 -3.84
C ASP A 203 -18.48 2.33 -5.20
N GLY A 204 -17.47 2.55 -6.07
CA GLY A 204 -17.66 3.07 -7.42
C GLY A 204 -18.27 2.09 -8.42
N ILE A 205 -18.09 0.76 -8.23
CA ILE A 205 -18.58 -0.28 -9.15
C ILE A 205 -20.09 -0.18 -9.42
N PRO A 206 -20.97 -0.20 -8.40
CA PRO A 206 -22.41 -0.18 -8.64
C PRO A 206 -22.97 1.21 -8.97
N THR A 207 -22.23 2.29 -8.74
CA THR A 207 -22.77 3.65 -8.79
C THR A 207 -21.98 4.54 -9.75
N ASN A 208 -20.88 5.12 -9.30
CA ASN A 208 -20.12 6.14 -10.03
C ASN A 208 -19.73 5.70 -11.44
N TYR A 209 -19.18 4.49 -11.59
CA TYR A 209 -18.76 4.00 -12.90
C TYR A 209 -19.93 3.77 -13.85
N PHE A 210 -21.10 3.39 -13.33
CA PHE A 210 -22.30 3.22 -14.13
C PHE A 210 -22.92 4.56 -14.52
N VAL A 211 -22.93 5.53 -13.60
CA VAL A 211 -23.38 6.91 -13.87
C VAL A 211 -22.54 7.52 -14.99
N GLU A 212 -21.21 7.40 -14.90
CA GLU A 212 -20.29 7.86 -15.94
C GLU A 212 -20.55 7.19 -17.30
N ALA A 213 -20.80 5.87 -17.31
CA ALA A 213 -21.11 5.14 -18.53
C ALA A 213 -22.46 5.53 -19.16
N MET A 214 -23.39 6.07 -18.36
CA MET A 214 -24.72 6.51 -18.81
C MET A 214 -24.79 8.02 -19.10
N ALA A 215 -23.79 8.81 -18.69
CA ALA A 215 -23.83 10.27 -18.67
C ALA A 215 -24.25 10.90 -20.02
N GLU A 216 -23.60 10.51 -21.12
CA GLU A 216 -23.95 11.02 -22.47
C GLU A 216 -25.40 10.65 -22.86
N THR A 217 -25.85 9.46 -22.49
CA THR A 217 -27.21 8.99 -22.80
C THR A 217 -28.25 9.76 -21.98
N TYR A 218 -27.95 10.08 -20.72
CA TYR A 218 -28.77 10.94 -19.89
C TYR A 218 -28.88 12.36 -20.47
N GLU A 219 -27.76 12.95 -20.85
CA GLU A 219 -27.73 14.29 -21.46
C GLU A 219 -28.56 14.34 -22.74
N ARG A 220 -28.37 13.36 -23.65
CA ARG A 220 -29.15 13.24 -24.88
C ARG A 220 -30.64 13.05 -24.60
N SER A 221 -30.99 12.20 -23.62
CA SER A 221 -32.37 11.95 -23.21
C SER A 221 -33.05 13.21 -22.65
N ALA A 222 -32.32 14.02 -21.88
CA ALA A 222 -32.82 15.26 -21.29
C ALA A 222 -33.16 16.32 -22.36
N LYS A 223 -32.41 16.35 -23.46
CA LYS A 223 -32.62 17.29 -24.58
C LYS A 223 -33.82 16.94 -25.48
N LEU A 224 -34.35 15.71 -25.41
CA LEU A 224 -35.50 15.31 -26.22
C LEU A 224 -36.77 16.11 -25.87
N SER A 225 -37.55 16.45 -26.89
CA SER A 225 -38.82 17.20 -26.80
C SER A 225 -39.83 16.72 -27.85
N GLY A 226 -41.08 17.19 -27.76
CA GLY A 226 -42.13 16.92 -28.74
C GLY A 226 -43.01 15.68 -28.48
N PRO A 227 -43.87 15.32 -29.45
CA PRO A 227 -44.78 14.17 -29.32
C PRO A 227 -44.03 12.85 -29.12
N GLY A 228 -44.56 12.00 -28.21
CA GLY A 228 -43.98 10.69 -27.92
C GLY A 228 -42.66 10.72 -27.13
N VAL A 229 -42.23 11.88 -26.63
CA VAL A 229 -40.92 12.04 -25.95
C VAL A 229 -40.72 11.09 -24.76
N ARG A 230 -41.80 10.74 -24.06
CA ARG A 230 -41.79 9.81 -22.93
C ARG A 230 -41.25 8.44 -23.32
N GLN A 231 -41.72 7.91 -24.44
CA GLN A 231 -41.31 6.62 -24.97
C GLN A 231 -39.89 6.70 -25.54
N LYS A 232 -39.60 7.74 -26.34
CA LYS A 232 -38.28 7.96 -26.97
C LYS A 232 -37.14 8.03 -25.95
N ARG A 233 -37.34 8.65 -24.79
CA ARG A 233 -36.31 8.71 -23.72
C ARG A 233 -36.00 7.33 -23.16
N ILE A 234 -37.02 6.53 -22.89
CA ILE A 234 -36.85 5.19 -22.33
C ILE A 234 -36.20 4.27 -23.36
N GLU A 235 -36.63 4.34 -24.62
CA GLU A 235 -36.02 3.60 -25.73
C GLU A 235 -34.53 3.91 -25.87
N LEU A 236 -34.14 5.19 -25.80
CA LEU A 236 -32.74 5.60 -25.86
C LEU A 236 -31.90 5.01 -24.70
N LEU A 237 -32.44 5.01 -23.48
CA LEU A 237 -31.79 4.37 -22.32
C LEU A 237 -31.70 2.85 -22.49
N GLN A 238 -32.77 2.21 -22.98
CA GLN A 238 -32.79 0.77 -23.25
C GLN A 238 -31.84 0.37 -24.37
N GLU A 239 -31.68 1.20 -25.39
CA GLU A 239 -30.70 1.02 -26.47
C GLU A 239 -29.29 1.04 -25.91
N LYS A 240 -28.94 2.03 -25.08
CA LYS A 240 -27.63 2.10 -24.41
C LYS A 240 -27.35 0.84 -23.58
N LEU A 241 -28.32 0.37 -22.79
CA LEU A 241 -28.18 -0.89 -22.04
C LEU A 241 -28.00 -2.13 -22.94
N SER A 242 -28.45 -2.07 -24.20
CA SER A 242 -28.38 -3.17 -25.17
C SER A 242 -27.13 -3.16 -26.02
N GLU A 243 -26.30 -2.12 -25.91
CA GLU A 243 -25.08 -2.02 -26.70
C GLU A 243 -24.18 -3.25 -26.48
N LYS A 244 -23.52 -3.68 -27.56
CA LYS A 244 -22.63 -4.84 -27.54
C LYS A 244 -21.19 -4.40 -27.23
N GLY A 245 -20.41 -5.32 -26.67
CA GLY A 245 -18.99 -5.11 -26.43
C GLY A 245 -18.69 -3.98 -25.44
N ILE A 246 -17.69 -3.17 -25.80
CA ILE A 246 -17.08 -2.16 -24.92
C ILE A 246 -17.96 -0.97 -24.59
N LYS A 247 -18.98 -0.69 -25.41
CA LYS A 247 -19.89 0.45 -25.21
C LYS A 247 -21.03 0.12 -24.22
N ASN A 248 -21.19 -1.15 -23.85
CA ASN A 248 -22.20 -1.53 -22.88
C ASN A 248 -21.86 -0.93 -21.49
N PRO A 249 -22.81 -0.30 -20.77
CA PRO A 249 -22.54 0.31 -19.47
C PRO A 249 -21.91 -0.64 -18.44
N PHE A 250 -22.34 -1.90 -18.37
CA PHE A 250 -21.76 -2.87 -17.45
C PHE A 250 -20.34 -3.28 -17.84
N HIS A 251 -20.03 -3.27 -19.14
CA HIS A 251 -18.68 -3.51 -19.62
C HIS A 251 -17.76 -2.30 -19.35
N GLU A 252 -18.29 -1.09 -19.47
CA GLU A 252 -17.59 0.14 -19.08
C GLU A 252 -17.30 0.15 -17.57
N VAL A 253 -18.25 -0.26 -16.72
CA VAL A 253 -18.05 -0.47 -15.28
C VAL A 253 -16.87 -1.41 -15.00
N HIS A 254 -16.85 -2.59 -15.65
CA HIS A 254 -15.72 -3.52 -15.55
C HIS A 254 -14.40 -2.85 -15.94
N ASN A 255 -14.37 -2.13 -17.07
CA ASN A 255 -13.14 -1.53 -17.59
C ASN A 255 -12.63 -0.41 -16.67
N LYS A 256 -13.53 0.44 -16.15
CA LYS A 256 -13.19 1.49 -15.19
C LYS A 256 -12.66 0.90 -13.89
N ALA A 257 -13.34 -0.08 -13.30
CA ALA A 257 -12.89 -0.74 -12.09
C ALA A 257 -11.53 -1.43 -12.28
N LYS A 258 -11.35 -2.15 -13.40
CA LYS A 258 -10.07 -2.78 -13.76
C LYS A 258 -8.97 -1.73 -13.88
N SER A 259 -9.19 -0.66 -14.63
CA SER A 259 -8.19 0.37 -14.85
C SER A 259 -7.84 1.12 -13.56
N ALA A 260 -8.83 1.40 -12.71
CA ALA A 260 -8.61 2.02 -11.41
C ALA A 260 -7.77 1.11 -10.50
N SER A 261 -8.09 -0.18 -10.46
CA SER A 261 -7.35 -1.17 -9.65
C SER A 261 -5.90 -1.31 -10.12
N GLN A 262 -5.68 -1.43 -11.43
CA GLN A 262 -4.33 -1.52 -12.01
C GLN A 262 -3.50 -0.26 -11.71
N LYS A 263 -4.13 0.93 -11.81
CA LYS A 263 -3.49 2.20 -11.49
C LYS A 263 -3.12 2.29 -10.00
N LEU A 264 -4.04 1.93 -9.12
CA LEU A 264 -3.83 1.90 -7.68
C LEU A 264 -2.66 0.96 -7.31
N THR A 265 -2.64 -0.26 -7.86
CA THR A 265 -1.57 -1.23 -7.66
C THR A 265 -0.22 -0.66 -8.12
N GLN A 266 -0.15 -0.10 -9.33
CA GLN A 266 1.10 0.46 -9.85
C GLN A 266 1.61 1.64 -9.01
N GLN A 267 0.70 2.47 -8.51
CA GLN A 267 1.04 3.59 -7.62
C GLN A 267 1.58 3.08 -6.27
N CYS A 268 0.92 2.09 -5.66
CA CYS A 268 1.38 1.51 -4.41
C CYS A 268 2.73 0.81 -4.55
N ILE A 269 2.95 0.08 -5.65
CA ILE A 269 4.27 -0.52 -5.95
C ILE A 269 5.36 0.54 -5.99
N GLY A 270 5.16 1.64 -6.74
CA GLY A 270 6.17 2.69 -6.90
C GLY A 270 6.50 3.37 -5.57
N GLU A 271 5.46 3.85 -4.87
CA GLU A 271 5.65 4.59 -3.62
C GLU A 271 6.21 3.71 -2.50
N PHE A 272 5.79 2.45 -2.41
CA PHE A 272 6.32 1.53 -1.42
C PHE A 272 7.75 1.10 -1.72
N HIS A 273 8.06 0.83 -2.99
CA HIS A 273 9.44 0.57 -3.41
C HIS A 273 10.36 1.71 -3.03
N ASP A 274 9.97 2.96 -3.29
CA ASP A 274 10.80 4.13 -2.97
C ASP A 274 11.00 4.28 -1.46
N ALA A 275 9.95 4.02 -0.66
CA ALA A 275 10.04 4.03 0.80
C ALA A 275 10.99 2.94 1.34
N VAL A 276 10.88 1.71 0.85
CA VAL A 276 11.76 0.60 1.25
C VAL A 276 13.18 0.84 0.78
N LEU A 277 13.37 1.29 -0.46
CA LEU A 277 14.70 1.60 -0.99
C LEU A 277 15.37 2.73 -0.19
N HIS A 278 14.61 3.73 0.25
CA HIS A 278 15.13 4.79 1.11
C HIS A 278 15.70 4.24 2.43
N ILE A 279 15.01 3.30 3.07
CA ILE A 279 15.48 2.63 4.29
C ILE A 279 16.78 1.85 4.00
N PHE A 280 16.83 1.05 2.93
CA PHE A 280 18.04 0.31 2.54
C PHE A 280 19.21 1.23 2.16
N GLN A 281 18.94 2.36 1.51
CA GLN A 281 19.96 3.38 1.25
C GLN A 281 20.46 4.02 2.54
N GLY A 282 19.59 4.19 3.54
CA GLY A 282 19.95 4.56 4.90
C GLY A 282 20.93 3.57 5.54
N PHE A 283 20.71 2.26 5.37
CA PHE A 283 21.63 1.21 5.84
C PHE A 283 23.00 1.36 5.20
N HIS A 284 23.02 1.47 3.87
CA HIS A 284 24.23 1.62 3.10
C HIS A 284 25.02 2.88 3.51
N ALA A 285 24.34 4.02 3.66
CA ALA A 285 24.98 5.27 4.06
C ALA A 285 25.57 5.20 5.49
N THR A 286 24.83 4.60 6.43
CA THR A 286 25.27 4.40 7.82
C THR A 286 26.47 3.46 7.89
N PHE A 287 26.44 2.37 7.12
CA PHE A 287 27.57 1.46 6.95
C PHE A 287 28.80 2.20 6.42
N MET A 288 28.67 2.90 5.29
CA MET A 288 29.79 3.59 4.65
C MET A 288 30.39 4.70 5.52
N ARG A 289 29.58 5.37 6.34
CA ARG A 289 30.06 6.33 7.34
C ARG A 289 30.87 5.65 8.46
N SER A 290 30.45 4.46 8.88
CA SER A 290 31.09 3.71 9.97
C SER A 290 32.46 3.16 9.58
N PHE A 291 32.73 2.98 8.28
CA PHE A 291 33.99 2.43 7.75
C PHE A 291 34.90 3.46 7.04
N LYS A 292 34.74 4.76 7.31
CA LYS A 292 35.70 5.77 6.81
C LYS A 292 37.10 5.49 7.39
N THR A 293 38.08 5.31 6.52
CA THR A 293 39.48 5.03 6.88
C THR A 293 40.23 6.31 7.24
N ASP A 294 41.22 6.19 8.14
CA ASP A 294 42.08 7.29 8.62
C ASP A 294 42.86 8.02 7.50
N GLU A 295 42.89 7.50 6.27
CA GLU A 295 43.58 8.13 5.13
C GLU A 295 42.81 9.33 4.55
N ALA A 296 41.51 9.43 4.79
CA ALA A 296 40.65 10.50 4.25
C ALA A 296 40.30 11.60 5.28
N ASP A 297 40.77 11.47 6.52
CA ASP A 297 40.44 12.40 7.60
C ASP A 297 41.39 13.59 7.66
N SER A 298 40.83 14.78 7.88
CA SER A 298 41.62 15.97 8.21
C SER A 298 42.40 15.75 9.52
N PRO A 299 43.50 16.49 9.74
CA PRO A 299 44.26 16.43 10.99
C PRO A 299 43.37 16.64 12.24
N GLU A 300 42.36 17.50 12.15
CA GLU A 300 41.40 17.78 13.22
C GLU A 300 40.50 16.58 13.52
N ALA A 301 40.05 15.86 12.49
CA ALA A 301 39.24 14.65 12.64
C ALA A 301 40.04 13.50 13.28
N LYS A 302 41.33 13.37 12.93
CA LYS A 302 42.24 12.41 13.59
C LYS A 302 42.44 12.74 15.07
N ALA A 303 42.69 14.00 15.39
CA ALA A 303 42.85 14.47 16.77
C ALA A 303 41.58 14.26 17.61
N LEU A 304 40.40 14.52 17.02
CA LEU A 304 39.12 14.28 17.68
C LEU A 304 38.90 12.79 17.97
N ARG A 305 39.18 11.89 17.01
CA ARG A 305 39.07 10.44 17.23
C ARG A 305 39.99 9.95 18.33
N GLU A 306 41.24 10.42 18.37
CA GLU A 306 42.17 10.01 19.43
C GLU A 306 41.71 10.48 20.82
N ARG A 307 41.13 11.68 20.88
CA ARG A 307 40.53 12.21 22.10
C ARG A 307 39.27 11.44 22.52
N LEU A 308 38.53 10.87 21.56
CA LEU A 308 37.38 10.00 21.84
C LEU A 308 37.84 8.60 22.28
N ARG A 309 38.82 7.99 21.59
CA ARG A 309 39.43 6.70 21.97
C ARG A 309 39.98 6.70 23.39
N SER A 310 40.69 7.77 23.78
CA SER A 310 41.25 7.88 25.14
C SER A 310 40.19 8.03 26.23
N ARG A 311 39.01 8.58 25.91
CA ARG A 311 37.90 8.75 26.88
C ARG A 311 36.93 7.57 26.93
N LEU A 312 36.91 6.75 25.89
CA LEU A 312 35.99 5.63 25.72
C LEU A 312 36.02 4.61 26.88
N PRO A 313 37.20 4.22 27.42
CA PRO A 313 37.26 3.32 28.57
C PRO A 313 36.57 3.90 29.82
N ALA A 314 36.75 5.20 30.09
CA ALA A 314 36.13 5.85 31.24
C ALA A 314 34.61 5.91 31.09
N TRP A 315 34.11 6.21 29.88
CA TRP A 315 32.67 6.19 29.59
C TRP A 315 32.06 4.79 29.71
N ARG A 316 32.76 3.75 29.23
CA ARG A 316 32.31 2.35 29.43
C ARG A 316 32.20 2.01 30.91
N ASN A 317 33.19 2.36 31.71
CA ASN A 317 33.16 2.10 33.15
C ASN A 317 31.98 2.78 33.84
N MET A 318 31.68 4.03 33.47
CA MET A 318 30.50 4.73 33.99
C MET A 318 29.19 4.07 33.57
N LEU A 319 29.06 3.66 32.30
CA LEU A 319 27.85 2.99 31.81
C LEU A 319 27.62 1.65 32.50
N THR A 320 28.68 0.86 32.70
CA THR A 320 28.62 -0.39 33.46
C THR A 320 28.19 -0.15 34.90
N GLU A 321 28.69 0.91 35.54
CA GLU A 321 28.30 1.26 36.91
C GLU A 321 26.83 1.69 37.01
N ILE A 322 26.34 2.45 36.02
CA ILE A 322 24.92 2.81 35.94
C ILE A 322 24.05 1.56 35.76
N ASP A 323 24.41 0.65 34.86
CA ASP A 323 23.68 -0.62 34.68
C ASP A 323 23.65 -1.45 35.99
N ARG A 324 24.78 -1.52 36.71
CA ARG A 324 24.88 -2.18 38.01
C ARG A 324 23.90 -1.57 39.02
N LEU A 325 23.89 -0.24 39.13
CA LEU A 325 22.99 0.48 40.05
C LEU A 325 21.52 0.30 39.68
N ILE A 326 21.19 0.24 38.39
CA ILE A 326 19.81 -0.03 37.93
C ILE A 326 19.39 -1.45 38.35
N GLN A 327 20.25 -2.46 38.14
CA GLN A 327 19.96 -3.83 38.57
C GLN A 327 19.76 -3.93 40.08
N GLU A 328 20.59 -3.26 40.88
CA GLU A 328 20.43 -3.22 42.34
C GLU A 328 19.11 -2.56 42.78
N CYS A 329 18.69 -1.50 42.09
CA CYS A 329 17.40 -0.86 42.32
C CYS A 329 16.24 -1.81 41.98
N GLU A 330 16.31 -2.51 40.84
CA GLU A 330 15.28 -3.47 40.42
C GLU A 330 15.17 -4.68 41.37
N GLU A 331 16.29 -5.19 41.86
CA GLU A 331 16.31 -6.27 42.86
C GLU A 331 15.76 -5.82 44.21
N SER A 332 16.08 -4.61 44.64
CA SER A 332 15.56 -4.02 45.87
C SER A 332 14.04 -3.80 45.77
N ALA A 333 13.55 -3.34 44.62
CA ALA A 333 12.12 -3.17 44.36
C ALA A 333 11.34 -4.50 44.33
N LYS A 334 11.98 -5.62 43.93
CA LYS A 334 11.38 -6.97 43.97
C LYS A 334 11.33 -7.58 45.37
N ARG A 335 12.14 -7.08 46.30
CA ARG A 335 12.21 -7.57 47.70
C ARG A 335 11.34 -6.75 48.67
N ALA A 336 10.83 -5.60 48.23
CA ALA A 336 9.90 -4.75 48.96
C ALA A 336 8.44 -5.17 48.69
#